data_AF-A0A2E6ZZ92-F1
#
_entry.id   AF-A0A2E6ZZ92-F1
#
_cell.length_a   1.000
_cell.length_b   1.000
_cell.length_c   1.000
_cell.angle_alpha   90.00
_cell.angle_beta   90.00
_cell.angle_gamma   90.00
#
_symmetry.space_group_name_H-M   'P 1'
#
loop_
_entity.id
_entity.type
_entity.pdbx_description
1 polymer ?
#
loop_
_entity_poly.entity_id
_entity_poly.type
_entity_poly.pdbx_seq_one_letter_code
_entity_poly.pdbx_strand_id
1 'polypeptide(L)'
;MSGPILKLGFTVALFIGIAIGAGSGPVGLFAVLICVMILGIMWAGAIGEWLGSGFVGAFSGGGPAERQPVYSIAETHLVQGRRDAAIAEIEKQLTEFPGDFTGQMLLARIHMENRKDLPAARGVVEEVAAQPHHKPGQVASALTTLADWQLAEGETENAKATLRAVVQRFPDTPVELACAQRLARLDGLIEWDDRRDTGQLVSDCLKQLEAHPLDNDTREKLARVYFERYEEPGKALVELEVLIQRPHQPLQNVARYIMRSSDWRLKIGDKEGARACLQRFIAAHPNSAHADRVRDRLTVINE
;
A
#
# COMPACT_ATOMS: atom_id res chain seq x y z
N MET A 1 -44.34 26.82 17.67
CA MET A 1 -43.25 26.22 18.47
C MET A 1 -43.81 25.80 19.84
N SER A 2 -44.55 24.68 19.91
CA SER A 2 -45.21 24.26 21.18
C SER A 2 -45.27 22.73 21.36
N GLY A 3 -44.68 21.95 20.44
CA GLY A 3 -44.74 20.49 20.43
C GLY A 3 -43.82 19.77 21.43
N PRO A 4 -42.52 20.12 21.54
CA PRO A 4 -41.59 19.34 22.37
C PRO A 4 -41.76 19.62 23.87
N ILE A 5 -42.12 20.84 24.26
CA ILE A 5 -42.29 21.24 25.67
C ILE A 5 -43.54 20.56 26.28
N LEU A 6 -44.62 20.44 25.50
CA LEU A 6 -45.84 19.74 25.92
C LEU A 6 -45.60 18.23 26.09
N LYS A 7 -44.83 17.62 25.18
CA LYS A 7 -44.43 16.21 25.27
C LYS A 7 -43.58 15.94 26.51
N LEU A 8 -42.61 16.82 26.80
CA LEU A 8 -41.73 16.69 27.96
C LEU A 8 -42.52 16.77 29.28
N GLY A 9 -43.44 17.73 29.39
CA GLY A 9 -44.33 17.89 30.55
C GLY A 9 -45.24 16.68 30.78
N PHE A 10 -45.75 16.06 29.70
CA PHE A 10 -46.58 14.86 29.80
C PHE A 10 -45.78 13.63 30.25
N THR A 11 -44.54 13.45 29.79
CA THR A 11 -43.64 12.39 30.30
C THR A 11 -43.33 12.53 31.78
N VAL A 12 -43.09 13.75 32.26
CA VAL A 12 -42.81 14.01 33.69
C VAL A 12 -44.05 13.71 34.53
N ALA A 13 -45.23 14.12 34.09
CA ALA A 13 -46.49 13.81 34.78
C ALA A 13 -46.76 12.29 34.85
N LEU A 14 -46.44 11.55 33.79
CA LEU A 14 -46.62 10.10 33.74
C LEU A 14 -45.63 9.37 34.67
N PHE A 15 -44.38 9.84 34.76
CA PHE A 15 -43.39 9.30 35.70
C PHE A 15 -43.78 9.55 37.16
N ILE A 16 -44.37 10.70 37.46
CA ILE A 16 -44.93 11.00 38.79
C ILE A 16 -46.10 10.05 39.09
N GLY A 17 -46.98 9.79 38.12
CA GLY A 17 -48.06 8.81 38.25
C GLY A 17 -47.57 7.38 38.50
N ILE A 18 -46.49 6.95 37.82
CA ILE A 18 -45.85 5.65 38.04
C ILE A 18 -45.25 5.56 39.45
N ALA A 19 -44.58 6.62 39.93
CA ALA A 19 -44.00 6.66 41.27
C ALA A 19 -45.04 6.60 42.38
N ILE A 20 -46.21 7.23 42.20
CA ILE A 20 -47.32 7.19 43.15
C ILE A 20 -48.04 5.82 43.09
N GLY A 21 -48.22 5.25 41.89
CA GLY A 21 -48.89 3.96 41.70
C GLY A 21 -48.09 2.75 42.21
N ALA A 22 -46.76 2.81 42.20
CA ALA A 22 -45.87 1.71 42.62
C ALA A 22 -46.05 1.28 44.09
N GLY A 23 -46.68 2.10 44.95
CA GLY A 23 -46.98 1.77 46.35
C GLY A 23 -48.36 1.17 46.63
N SER A 24 -49.21 0.98 45.61
CA SER A 24 -50.66 0.73 45.79
C SER A 24 -51.15 -0.70 45.49
N GLY A 25 -50.27 -1.70 45.58
CA GLY A 25 -50.65 -3.11 45.42
C GLY A 25 -50.98 -3.51 43.97
N PRO A 26 -51.73 -4.61 43.74
CA PRO A 26 -51.92 -5.20 42.40
C PRO A 26 -52.52 -4.25 41.36
N VAL A 27 -53.35 -3.29 41.80
CA VAL A 27 -53.99 -2.29 40.93
C VAL A 27 -52.97 -1.29 40.37
N GLY A 28 -51.95 -0.93 41.15
CA GLY A 28 -50.87 -0.06 40.70
C GLY A 28 -50.05 -0.66 39.56
N LEU A 29 -49.90 -1.99 39.54
CA LEU A 29 -49.12 -2.70 38.52
C LEU A 29 -49.79 -2.61 37.13
N PHE A 30 -51.12 -2.65 37.08
CA PHE A 30 -51.88 -2.42 35.85
C PHE A 30 -51.77 -0.98 35.35
N ALA A 31 -51.80 0.00 36.26
CA ALA A 31 -51.64 1.41 35.90
C ALA A 31 -50.25 1.69 35.30
N VAL A 32 -49.19 1.07 35.83
CA VAL A 32 -47.82 1.19 35.30
C VAL A 32 -47.73 0.59 33.89
N LEU A 33 -48.31 -0.59 33.66
CA LEU A 33 -48.31 -1.21 32.33
C LEU A 33 -49.00 -0.35 31.27
N ILE A 34 -50.14 0.26 31.60
CA ILE A 34 -50.84 1.18 30.70
C ILE A 34 -49.99 2.42 30.42
N CYS A 35 -49.32 2.99 31.43
CA CYS A 35 -48.43 4.13 31.26
C CYS A 35 -47.23 3.81 30.35
N VAL A 36 -46.60 2.64 30.53
CA VAL A 36 -45.50 2.17 29.67
C VAL A 36 -45.97 1.97 28.23
N MET A 37 -47.17 1.41 28.04
CA MET A 37 -47.76 1.25 26.70
C MET A 37 -48.02 2.59 26.02
N ILE A 38 -48.58 3.58 26.74
CA ILE A 38 -48.83 4.93 26.20
C ILE A 38 -47.49 5.63 25.87
N LEU A 39 -46.46 5.48 26.71
CA LEU A 39 -45.11 5.98 26.41
C LEU A 39 -44.53 5.36 25.15
N GLY A 40 -44.68 4.04 24.99
CA GLY A 40 -44.26 3.31 23.81
C GLY A 40 -44.92 3.84 22.54
N ILE A 41 -46.23 4.08 22.56
CA ILE A 41 -46.97 4.62 21.41
C ILE A 41 -46.60 6.09 21.13
N MET A 42 -46.46 6.91 22.18
CA MET A 42 -46.19 8.34 22.04
C MET A 42 -44.78 8.64 21.50
N TRP A 43 -43.81 7.79 21.83
CA TRP A 43 -42.45 7.85 21.31
C TRP A 43 -42.18 6.91 20.14
N ALA A 44 -43.15 6.10 19.69
CA ALA A 44 -42.96 5.12 18.61
C ALA A 44 -42.37 5.74 17.32
N GLY A 45 -42.79 6.95 16.94
CA GLY A 45 -42.24 7.64 15.76
C GLY A 45 -40.79 8.08 15.94
N ALA A 46 -40.43 8.63 17.10
CA ALA A 46 -39.07 9.10 17.38
C ALA A 46 -38.09 7.94 17.67
N ILE A 47 -38.58 6.90 18.34
CA ILE A 47 -37.86 5.64 18.56
C ILE A 47 -37.69 4.91 17.21
N GLY A 48 -38.70 4.96 16.33
CA GLY A 48 -38.65 4.41 14.98
C GLY A 48 -37.61 5.08 14.09
N GLU A 49 -37.44 6.41 14.20
CA GLU A 49 -36.35 7.12 13.52
C GLU A 49 -34.97 6.76 14.08
N TRP A 50 -34.82 6.66 15.41
CA TRP A 50 -33.56 6.33 16.07
C TRP A 50 -33.12 4.86 15.90
N LEU A 51 -34.05 3.90 16.00
CA LEU A 51 -33.78 2.48 15.72
C LEU A 51 -33.73 2.18 14.22
N GLY A 52 -34.54 2.88 13.42
CA GLY A 52 -34.60 2.71 11.97
C GLY A 52 -33.32 3.16 11.28
N SER A 53 -32.74 4.30 11.66
CA SER A 53 -31.52 4.80 11.01
C SER A 53 -30.29 3.92 11.26
N GLY A 54 -30.18 3.30 12.44
CA GLY A 54 -29.04 2.45 12.79
C GLY A 54 -29.15 1.02 12.28
N PHE A 55 -30.32 0.40 12.39
CA PHE A 55 -30.49 -1.03 12.08
C PHE A 55 -30.76 -1.28 10.58
N VAL A 56 -31.49 -0.40 9.91
CA VAL A 56 -31.74 -0.50 8.46
C VAL A 56 -30.46 -0.19 7.67
N GLY A 57 -29.62 0.74 8.14
CA GLY A 57 -28.32 1.05 7.52
C GLY A 57 -27.33 -0.12 7.57
N ALA A 58 -27.34 -0.90 8.65
CA ALA A 58 -26.47 -2.07 8.80
C ALA A 58 -26.91 -3.29 7.97
N PHE A 59 -28.22 -3.44 7.70
CA PHE A 59 -28.76 -4.60 6.96
C PHE A 59 -28.97 -4.35 5.47
N SER A 60 -29.15 -3.09 5.05
CA SER A 60 -29.45 -2.74 3.65
C SER A 60 -28.33 -2.04 2.88
N GLY A 61 -27.20 -1.70 3.52
CA GLY A 61 -26.11 -0.96 2.84
C GLY A 61 -26.58 0.36 2.20
N GLY A 62 -27.70 0.90 2.68
CA GLY A 62 -28.40 2.05 2.13
C GLY A 62 -28.38 3.23 3.09
N GLY A 63 -27.19 3.76 3.39
CA GLY A 63 -27.11 5.22 3.51
C GLY A 63 -27.39 5.83 2.13
N PRO A 64 -27.64 7.15 1.98
CA PRO A 64 -27.39 7.76 0.69
C PRO A 64 -25.94 7.42 0.35
N ALA A 65 -25.73 6.50 -0.59
CA ALA A 65 -24.40 6.15 -1.02
C ALA A 65 -23.73 7.48 -1.36
N GLU A 66 -22.67 7.85 -0.63
CA GLU A 66 -21.79 8.90 -1.13
C GLU A 66 -21.52 8.51 -2.58
N ARG A 67 -22.02 9.32 -3.53
CA ARG A 67 -22.01 8.93 -4.93
C ARG A 67 -20.55 8.72 -5.30
N GLN A 68 -20.15 7.47 -5.48
CA GLN A 68 -18.81 7.12 -5.93
C GLN A 68 -18.82 7.10 -7.46
N PRO A 69 -17.74 7.55 -8.12
CA PRO A 69 -17.65 7.44 -9.56
C PRO A 69 -17.66 5.96 -9.96
N VAL A 70 -18.53 5.59 -10.89
CA VAL A 70 -18.67 4.21 -11.37
C VAL A 70 -18.18 4.14 -12.81
N TYR A 71 -17.13 3.36 -13.04
CA TYR A 71 -16.50 3.22 -14.36
C TYR A 71 -16.89 1.96 -15.13
N SER A 72 -17.83 1.15 -14.63
CA SER A 72 -18.24 -0.11 -15.27
C SER A 72 -18.76 0.07 -16.71
N ILE A 73 -19.43 1.19 -16.99
CA ILE A 73 -19.90 1.55 -18.33
C ILE A 73 -18.72 1.87 -19.23
N ALA A 74 -17.76 2.67 -18.75
CA ALA A 74 -16.54 2.99 -19.48
C ALA A 74 -15.71 1.73 -19.77
N GLU A 75 -15.53 0.86 -18.77
CA GLU A 75 -14.86 -0.44 -18.94
C GLU A 75 -15.57 -1.33 -19.97
N THR A 76 -16.90 -1.35 -19.98
CA THR A 76 -17.68 -2.06 -21.00
C THR A 76 -17.38 -1.52 -22.40
N HIS A 77 -17.30 -0.19 -22.54
CA HIS A 77 -16.90 0.43 -23.80
C HIS A 77 -15.45 0.08 -24.20
N LEU A 78 -14.52 -0.02 -23.25
CA LEU A 78 -13.14 -0.43 -23.49
C LEU A 78 -13.03 -1.88 -23.98
N VAL A 79 -13.74 -2.81 -23.33
CA VAL A 79 -13.80 -4.23 -23.75
C VAL A 79 -14.34 -4.37 -25.18
N GLN A 80 -15.27 -3.49 -25.57
CA GLN A 80 -15.85 -3.45 -26.91
C GLN A 80 -15.00 -2.68 -27.93
N GLY A 81 -13.82 -2.18 -27.53
CA GLY A 81 -12.94 -1.37 -28.39
C GLY A 81 -13.47 0.05 -28.68
N ARG A 82 -14.59 0.45 -28.06
CA ARG A 82 -15.24 1.76 -28.25
C ARG A 82 -14.59 2.82 -27.36
N ARG A 83 -13.31 3.10 -27.62
CA ARG A 83 -12.47 3.98 -26.76
C ARG A 83 -12.98 5.41 -26.67
N ASP A 84 -13.44 6.01 -27.77
CA ASP A 84 -13.98 7.39 -27.74
C ASP A 84 -15.24 7.51 -26.86
N ALA A 85 -16.09 6.49 -26.87
CA ALA A 85 -17.27 6.43 -25.99
C ALA A 85 -16.87 6.21 -24.52
N ALA A 86 -15.81 5.43 -24.27
CA ALA A 86 -15.26 5.27 -22.93
C ALA A 86 -14.70 6.60 -22.39
N ILE A 87 -13.96 7.35 -23.21
CA ILE A 87 -13.44 8.69 -22.84
C ILE A 87 -14.59 9.61 -22.47
N ALA A 88 -15.63 9.71 -23.32
CA ALA A 88 -16.77 10.58 -23.05
C ALA A 88 -17.49 10.24 -21.73
N GLU A 89 -17.64 8.95 -21.41
CA GLU A 89 -18.23 8.55 -20.13
C GLU A 89 -17.30 8.87 -18.96
N ILE A 90 -15.99 8.67 -19.09
CA ILE A 90 -15.02 9.02 -18.04
C ILE A 90 -15.00 10.52 -17.79
N GLU A 91 -14.96 11.35 -18.84
CA GLU A 91 -14.98 12.82 -18.73
C GLU A 91 -16.27 13.32 -18.07
N LYS A 92 -17.41 12.69 -18.38
CA LYS A 92 -18.68 12.98 -17.71
C LYS A 92 -18.60 12.67 -16.22
N GLN A 93 -18.05 11.52 -15.83
CA GLN A 93 -17.84 11.17 -14.42
C GLN A 93 -16.85 12.12 -13.74
N LEU A 94 -15.78 12.53 -14.42
CA LEU A 94 -14.81 13.51 -13.91
C LEU A 94 -15.39 14.92 -13.81
N THR A 95 -16.42 15.26 -14.58
CA THR A 95 -17.15 16.53 -14.41
C THR A 95 -17.91 16.54 -13.08
N GLU A 96 -18.45 15.39 -12.66
CA GLU A 96 -19.12 15.22 -11.36
C GLU A 96 -18.11 15.05 -10.22
N PHE A 97 -16.97 14.40 -10.49
CA PHE A 97 -15.91 14.06 -9.54
C PHE A 97 -14.52 14.45 -10.07
N PRO A 98 -14.19 15.77 -10.11
CA PRO A 98 -12.96 16.26 -10.77
C PRO A 98 -11.66 15.81 -10.11
N GLY A 99 -11.73 15.34 -8.86
CA GLY A 99 -10.58 14.82 -8.12
C GLY A 99 -10.48 13.30 -8.09
N ASP A 100 -11.26 12.56 -8.89
CA ASP A 100 -11.20 11.10 -8.85
C ASP A 100 -9.94 10.54 -9.53
N PHE A 101 -9.12 9.87 -8.73
CA PHE A 101 -7.88 9.25 -9.18
C PHE A 101 -8.13 8.17 -10.24
N THR A 102 -9.17 7.35 -10.06
CA THR A 102 -9.41 6.19 -10.92
C THR A 102 -9.77 6.64 -12.33
N GLY A 103 -10.66 7.62 -12.46
CA GLY A 103 -11.04 8.23 -13.73
C GLY A 103 -9.88 8.93 -14.42
N GLN A 104 -9.09 9.72 -13.68
CA GLN A 104 -7.91 10.39 -14.22
C GLN A 104 -6.89 9.36 -14.77
N MET A 105 -6.57 8.32 -13.99
CA MET A 105 -5.65 7.28 -14.44
C MET A 105 -6.18 6.44 -15.60
N LEU A 106 -7.50 6.18 -15.62
CA LEU A 106 -8.15 5.47 -16.73
C LEU A 106 -8.09 6.30 -18.02
N LEU A 107 -8.35 7.61 -17.94
CA LEU A 107 -8.21 8.54 -19.05
C LEU A 107 -6.77 8.56 -19.58
N ALA A 108 -5.78 8.73 -18.71
CA ALA A 108 -4.36 8.72 -19.07
C ALA A 108 -3.95 7.42 -19.78
N ARG A 109 -4.43 6.27 -19.29
CA ARG A 109 -4.18 4.97 -19.91
C ARG A 109 -4.77 4.88 -21.32
N ILE A 110 -6.00 5.36 -21.52
CA ILE A 110 -6.65 5.33 -22.84
C ILE A 110 -5.87 6.20 -23.85
N HIS A 111 -5.33 7.35 -23.43
CA HIS A 111 -4.47 8.17 -24.28
C HIS A 111 -3.23 7.41 -24.77
N MET A 112 -2.59 6.64 -23.88
CA MET A 112 -1.45 5.79 -24.25
C MET A 112 -1.85 4.61 -25.15
N GLU A 113 -2.92 3.90 -24.83
CA GLU A 113 -3.33 2.70 -25.57
C GLU A 113 -3.86 3.00 -26.99
N ASN A 114 -4.57 4.12 -27.16
CA ASN A 114 -5.24 4.42 -28.43
C ASN A 114 -4.30 5.15 -29.40
N ARG A 115 -3.64 6.20 -28.93
CA ARG A 115 -2.90 7.15 -29.78
C ARG A 115 -1.40 7.17 -29.53
N LYS A 116 -0.93 6.43 -28.51
CA LYS A 116 0.43 6.61 -27.95
C LYS A 116 0.72 8.07 -27.62
N ASP A 117 -0.30 8.78 -27.16
CA ASP A 117 -0.21 10.20 -26.87
C ASP A 117 0.39 10.38 -25.47
N LEU A 118 1.71 10.21 -25.39
CA LEU A 118 2.49 10.40 -24.17
C LEU A 118 2.34 11.82 -23.61
N PRO A 119 2.33 12.91 -24.42
CA PRO A 119 2.05 14.25 -23.92
C PRO A 119 0.70 14.37 -23.18
N ALA A 120 -0.39 13.85 -23.77
CA ALA A 120 -1.70 13.90 -23.12
C ALA A 120 -1.73 13.08 -21.82
N ALA A 121 -1.21 11.85 -21.85
CA ALA A 121 -1.15 11.01 -20.66
C ALA A 121 -0.28 11.61 -19.54
N ARG A 122 0.83 12.26 -19.91
CA ARG A 122 1.70 12.99 -18.98
C ARG A 122 0.97 14.14 -18.32
N GLY A 123 0.24 14.96 -19.08
CA GLY A 123 -0.52 16.08 -18.53
C GLY A 123 -1.51 15.63 -17.44
N VAL A 124 -2.23 14.52 -17.68
CA VAL A 124 -3.15 13.96 -16.69
C VAL A 124 -2.41 13.47 -15.44
N VAL A 125 -1.27 12.79 -15.59
CA VAL A 125 -0.47 12.32 -14.43
C VAL A 125 0.13 13.49 -13.64
N GLU A 126 0.59 14.54 -14.31
CA GLU A 126 1.11 15.76 -13.66
C GLU A 126 0.00 16.47 -12.89
N GLU A 127 -1.22 16.51 -13.43
CA GLU A 127 -2.40 17.03 -12.74
C GLU A 127 -2.73 16.22 -11.48
N VAL A 128 -2.78 14.89 -11.59
CA VAL A 128 -2.93 13.97 -10.43
C VAL A 128 -1.84 14.26 -9.39
N ALA A 129 -0.60 14.47 -9.80
CA ALA A 129 0.51 14.71 -8.89
C ALA A 129 0.49 16.09 -8.22
N ALA A 130 -0.18 17.07 -8.82
CA ALA A 130 -0.36 18.43 -8.29
C ALA A 130 -1.54 18.56 -7.33
N GLN A 131 -2.54 17.68 -7.46
CA GLN A 131 -3.74 17.66 -6.63
C GLN A 131 -3.41 17.19 -5.18
N PRO A 132 -3.68 18.01 -4.14
CA PRO A 132 -3.22 17.74 -2.77
C PRO A 132 -4.04 16.68 -2.01
N HIS A 133 -5.24 16.32 -2.49
CA HIS A 133 -6.14 15.37 -1.84
C HIS A 133 -5.82 13.89 -2.14
N HIS A 134 -4.97 13.62 -3.13
CA HIS A 134 -4.57 12.25 -3.45
C HIS A 134 -3.65 11.67 -2.40
N LYS A 135 -3.82 10.37 -2.13
CA LYS A 135 -2.93 9.66 -1.20
C LYS A 135 -1.52 9.61 -1.79
N PRO A 136 -0.47 9.68 -0.96
CA PRO A 136 0.92 9.56 -1.43
C PRO A 136 1.17 8.33 -2.32
N GLY A 137 0.57 7.18 -1.98
CA GLY A 137 0.67 5.96 -2.79
C GLY A 137 0.02 6.04 -4.17
N GLN A 138 -1.06 6.82 -4.31
CA GLN A 138 -1.73 7.05 -5.61
C GLN A 138 -0.85 7.91 -6.51
N VAL A 139 -0.31 9.01 -5.98
CA VAL A 139 0.63 9.88 -6.71
C VAL A 139 1.89 9.12 -7.11
N ALA A 140 2.46 8.34 -6.18
CA ALA A 140 3.61 7.50 -6.45
C ALA A 140 3.30 6.49 -7.58
N SER A 141 2.16 5.80 -7.51
CA SER A 141 1.71 4.88 -8.56
C SER A 141 1.59 5.56 -9.92
N ALA A 142 0.94 6.73 -9.99
CA ALA A 142 0.77 7.49 -11.23
C ALA A 142 2.11 7.88 -11.85
N LEU A 143 3.04 8.41 -11.05
CA LEU A 143 4.37 8.79 -11.52
C LEU A 143 5.20 7.58 -11.95
N THR A 144 5.12 6.43 -11.26
CA THR A 144 5.79 5.21 -11.71
C THR A 144 5.23 4.68 -13.03
N THR A 145 3.91 4.78 -13.23
CA THR A 145 3.26 4.44 -14.50
C THR A 145 3.70 5.38 -15.63
N LEU A 146 3.84 6.68 -15.36
CA LEU A 146 4.39 7.62 -16.33
C LEU A 146 5.84 7.27 -16.71
N ALA A 147 6.67 6.88 -15.75
CA ALA A 147 8.02 6.41 -16.03
C ALA A 147 8.02 5.14 -16.90
N ASP A 148 7.07 4.22 -16.71
CA ASP A 148 6.88 3.06 -17.59
C ASP A 148 6.55 3.46 -19.02
N TRP A 149 5.61 4.39 -19.20
CA TRP A 149 5.24 4.90 -20.51
C TRP A 149 6.39 5.63 -21.20
N GLN A 150 7.14 6.46 -20.46
CA GLN A 150 8.33 7.14 -20.98
C GLN A 150 9.39 6.15 -21.45
N LEU A 151 9.66 5.06 -20.71
CA LEU A 151 10.57 4.01 -21.16
C LEU A 151 10.05 3.28 -22.40
N ALA A 152 8.75 2.98 -22.47
CA ALA A 152 8.14 2.30 -23.61
C ALA A 152 8.27 3.09 -24.91
N GLU A 153 8.23 4.42 -24.83
CA GLU A 153 8.40 5.34 -25.97
C GLU A 153 9.87 5.76 -26.18
N GLY A 154 10.82 5.23 -25.40
CA GLY A 154 12.26 5.50 -25.55
C GLY A 154 12.75 6.81 -24.92
N GLU A 155 11.91 7.52 -24.16
CA GLU A 155 12.28 8.74 -23.43
C GLU A 155 13.02 8.42 -22.11
N THR A 156 14.15 7.72 -22.20
CA THR A 156 14.91 7.22 -21.04
C THR A 156 15.29 8.33 -20.05
N GLU A 157 15.73 9.50 -20.51
CA GLU A 157 16.11 10.60 -19.62
C GLU A 157 14.91 11.21 -18.88
N ASN A 158 13.75 11.29 -19.53
CA ASN A 158 12.52 11.74 -18.87
C ASN A 158 12.06 10.70 -17.84
N ALA A 159 12.13 9.40 -18.17
CA ALA A 159 11.83 8.34 -17.22
C ALA A 159 12.74 8.39 -15.98
N LYS A 160 14.05 8.59 -16.17
CA LYS A 160 14.99 8.77 -15.06
C LYS A 160 14.64 10.00 -14.22
N ALA A 161 14.31 11.13 -14.85
CA ALA A 161 13.89 12.34 -14.14
C ALA A 161 12.63 12.10 -13.29
N THR A 162 11.62 11.43 -13.86
CA THR A 162 10.39 11.03 -13.14
C THR A 162 10.71 10.13 -11.95
N LEU A 163 11.56 9.09 -12.13
CA LEU A 163 11.96 8.20 -11.04
C LEU A 163 12.74 8.93 -9.93
N ARG A 164 13.64 9.84 -10.29
CA ARG A 164 14.35 10.70 -9.30
C ARG A 164 13.36 11.55 -8.50
N ALA A 165 12.35 12.12 -9.16
CA ALA A 165 11.31 12.89 -8.48
C ALA A 165 10.50 12.04 -7.50
N VAL A 166 10.18 10.79 -7.85
CA VAL A 166 9.51 9.85 -6.92
C VAL A 166 10.38 9.55 -5.71
N VAL A 167 11.67 9.23 -5.92
CA VAL A 167 12.63 8.95 -4.83
C VAL A 167 12.74 10.15 -3.88
N GLN A 168 12.84 11.37 -4.41
CA GLN A 168 12.92 12.58 -3.59
C GLN A 168 11.62 12.92 -2.84
N ARG A 169 10.46 12.62 -3.45
CA ARG A 169 9.14 12.97 -2.91
C ARG A 169 8.64 11.98 -1.85
N PHE A 170 9.10 10.73 -1.88
CA PHE A 170 8.62 9.67 -0.99
C PHE A 170 9.75 8.91 -0.29
N PRO A 171 10.61 9.59 0.50
CA PRO A 171 11.70 8.93 1.22
C PRO A 171 11.17 7.94 2.27
N ASP A 172 11.96 6.92 2.59
CA ASP A 172 11.65 5.84 3.52
C ASP A 172 10.34 5.11 3.17
N THR A 173 10.16 4.81 1.88
CA THR A 173 9.01 4.04 1.40
C THR A 173 9.42 2.84 0.53
N PRO A 174 8.55 1.82 0.40
CA PRO A 174 8.78 0.74 -0.56
C PRO A 174 8.92 1.22 -2.00
N VAL A 175 8.25 2.33 -2.34
CA VAL A 175 8.33 2.92 -3.68
C VAL A 175 9.70 3.56 -3.92
N GLU A 176 10.27 4.24 -2.93
CA GLU A 176 11.63 4.76 -3.01
C GLU A 176 12.62 3.66 -3.38
N LEU A 177 12.63 2.57 -2.62
CA LEU A 177 13.55 1.46 -2.85
C LEU A 177 13.37 0.87 -4.25
N ALA A 178 12.13 0.65 -4.68
CA ALA A 178 11.85 0.11 -6.02
C ALA A 178 12.29 1.07 -7.14
N CYS A 179 12.00 2.36 -7.01
CA CYS A 179 12.38 3.38 -7.98
C CYS A 179 13.90 3.60 -8.01
N ALA A 180 14.57 3.60 -6.87
CA ALA A 180 16.02 3.78 -6.79
C ALA A 180 16.77 2.60 -7.43
N GLN A 181 16.32 1.37 -7.20
CA GLN A 181 16.88 0.19 -7.88
C GLN A 181 16.69 0.25 -9.39
N ARG A 182 15.52 0.71 -9.85
CA ARG A 182 15.24 0.87 -11.28
C ARG A 182 16.09 1.97 -11.90
N LEU A 183 16.24 3.10 -11.21
CA LEU A 183 17.09 4.20 -11.64
C LEU A 183 18.54 3.74 -11.78
N ALA A 184 19.07 3.01 -10.80
CA ALA A 184 20.42 2.44 -10.87
C ALA A 184 20.60 1.55 -12.11
N ARG A 185 19.64 0.65 -12.39
CA ARG A 185 19.67 -0.20 -13.60
C ARG A 185 19.65 0.60 -14.91
N LEU A 186 19.02 1.77 -14.93
CA LEU A 186 18.97 2.65 -16.11
C LEU A 186 20.25 3.49 -16.28
N ASP A 187 20.95 3.79 -15.19
CA ASP A 187 22.19 4.57 -15.22
C ASP A 187 23.42 3.69 -15.49
N GLY A 188 23.36 2.40 -15.17
CA GLY A 188 24.35 1.42 -15.61
C GLY A 188 24.14 0.05 -14.96
N LEU A 189 24.37 -1.01 -15.74
CA LEU A 189 24.37 -2.37 -15.21
C LEU A 189 25.79 -2.91 -15.20
N ILE A 190 26.31 -3.24 -14.03
CA ILE A 190 27.57 -3.99 -13.94
C ILE A 190 27.23 -5.49 -13.96
N GLU A 191 27.51 -6.16 -15.08
CA GLU A 191 27.06 -7.53 -15.35
C GLU A 191 27.57 -8.58 -14.35
N TRP A 192 26.77 -9.60 -14.06
CA TRP A 192 27.15 -10.62 -13.07
C TRP A 192 28.36 -11.49 -13.47
N ASP A 193 28.62 -11.74 -14.75
CA ASP A 193 29.79 -12.51 -15.24
C ASP A 193 30.91 -11.59 -15.75
N ASP A 194 31.03 -10.39 -15.18
CA ASP A 194 32.07 -9.47 -15.60
C ASP A 194 33.47 -9.99 -15.24
N ARG A 195 34.24 -10.38 -16.26
CA ARG A 195 35.58 -10.99 -16.14
C ARG A 195 36.72 -9.98 -16.17
N ARG A 196 36.41 -8.68 -16.16
CA ARG A 196 37.43 -7.61 -16.04
C ARG A 196 38.21 -7.74 -14.73
N ASP A 197 39.31 -6.99 -14.63
CA ASP A 197 40.16 -6.94 -13.44
C ASP A 197 39.35 -6.74 -12.14
N THR A 198 39.74 -7.45 -11.07
CA THR A 198 38.99 -7.45 -9.80
C THR A 198 38.97 -6.05 -9.18
N GLY A 199 40.11 -5.35 -9.20
CA GLY A 199 40.23 -4.00 -8.65
C GLY A 199 39.37 -2.99 -9.40
N GLN A 200 39.35 -3.08 -10.73
CA GLN A 200 38.47 -2.25 -11.56
C GLN A 200 37.00 -2.49 -11.24
N LEU A 201 36.58 -3.75 -11.06
CA LEU A 201 35.19 -4.07 -10.73
C LEU A 201 34.77 -3.54 -9.36
N VAL A 202 35.63 -3.67 -8.35
CA VAL A 202 35.37 -3.10 -7.04
C VAL A 202 35.25 -1.58 -7.15
N SER A 203 36.16 -0.91 -7.85
CA SER A 203 36.11 0.53 -8.10
C SER A 203 34.80 0.95 -8.78
N ASP A 204 34.40 0.26 -9.85
CA ASP A 204 33.17 0.58 -10.59
C ASP A 204 31.92 0.37 -9.72
N CYS A 205 31.88 -0.72 -8.94
CA CYS A 205 30.78 -0.96 -8.00
C CYS A 205 30.69 0.13 -6.93
N LEU A 206 31.82 0.55 -6.37
CA LEU A 206 31.84 1.61 -5.35
C LEU A 206 31.37 2.94 -5.92
N LYS A 207 31.82 3.32 -7.13
CA LYS A 207 31.33 4.53 -7.83
C LYS A 207 29.84 4.48 -8.10
N GLN A 208 29.33 3.32 -8.52
CA GLN A 208 27.90 3.16 -8.76
C GLN A 208 27.10 3.23 -7.45
N LEU A 209 27.60 2.69 -6.34
CA LEU A 209 26.95 2.80 -5.03
C LEU A 209 27.04 4.20 -4.42
N GLU A 210 28.02 5.01 -4.80
CA GLU A 210 28.09 6.43 -4.46
C GLU A 210 26.95 7.21 -5.14
N ALA A 211 26.70 6.93 -6.42
CA ALA A 211 25.59 7.52 -7.16
C ALA A 211 24.21 6.93 -6.78
N HIS A 212 24.17 5.62 -6.48
CA HIS A 212 22.96 4.87 -6.17
C HIS A 212 23.12 4.03 -4.89
N PRO A 213 23.02 4.64 -3.70
CA PRO A 213 23.22 3.93 -2.42
C PRO A 213 22.26 2.77 -2.21
N LEU A 214 21.05 2.87 -2.78
CA LEU A 214 19.96 1.89 -2.72
C LEU A 214 20.01 0.82 -3.83
N ASP A 215 21.08 0.78 -4.64
CA ASP A 215 21.28 -0.27 -5.63
C ASP A 215 21.63 -1.60 -4.94
N ASN A 216 20.64 -2.51 -4.90
CA ASN A 216 20.81 -3.85 -4.33
C ASN A 216 21.73 -4.71 -5.20
N ASP A 217 21.58 -4.64 -6.52
CA ASP A 217 22.25 -5.56 -7.45
C ASP A 217 23.75 -5.29 -7.45
N THR A 218 24.15 -4.02 -7.51
CA THR A 218 25.56 -3.63 -7.43
C THR A 218 26.16 -3.97 -6.08
N ARG A 219 25.43 -3.77 -4.97
CA ARG A 219 25.95 -4.11 -3.64
C ARG A 219 26.11 -5.61 -3.45
N GLU A 220 25.16 -6.39 -3.95
CA GLU A 220 25.22 -7.85 -3.92
C GLU A 220 26.39 -8.37 -4.77
N LYS A 221 26.61 -7.75 -5.93
CA LYS A 221 27.77 -8.03 -6.77
C LYS A 221 29.09 -7.68 -6.08
N LEU A 222 29.18 -6.50 -5.45
CA LEU A 222 30.34 -6.08 -4.69
C LEU A 222 30.67 -7.07 -3.58
N ALA A 223 29.65 -7.50 -2.82
CA ALA A 223 29.80 -8.53 -1.80
C ALA A 223 30.39 -9.83 -2.39
N ARG A 224 29.89 -10.25 -3.56
CA ARG A 224 30.35 -11.48 -4.22
C ARG A 224 31.80 -11.35 -4.70
N VAL A 225 32.16 -10.22 -5.30
CA VAL A 225 33.54 -9.95 -5.75
C VAL A 225 34.50 -9.97 -4.55
N TYR A 226 34.11 -9.37 -3.42
CA TYR A 226 34.91 -9.43 -2.20
C TYR A 226 35.12 -10.86 -1.70
N PHE A 227 34.08 -11.71 -1.76
CA PHE A 227 34.18 -13.09 -1.29
C PHE A 227 34.97 -14.00 -2.24
N GLU A 228 34.64 -13.97 -3.53
CA GLU A 228 35.10 -14.97 -4.51
C GLU A 228 36.46 -14.63 -5.13
N ARG A 229 36.77 -13.35 -5.31
CA ARG A 229 37.92 -12.91 -6.12
C ARG A 229 38.93 -12.07 -5.34
N TYR A 230 38.46 -11.32 -4.35
CA TYR A 230 39.30 -10.44 -3.55
C TYR A 230 39.74 -11.08 -2.22
N GLU A 231 39.25 -12.28 -1.92
CA GLU A 231 39.58 -13.09 -0.73
C GLU A 231 39.38 -12.34 0.60
N GLU A 232 38.39 -11.45 0.64
CA GLU A 232 38.08 -10.58 1.79
C GLU A 232 36.66 -10.86 2.30
N PRO A 233 36.43 -12.03 2.92
CA PRO A 233 35.10 -12.48 3.31
C PRO A 233 34.44 -11.58 4.36
N GLY A 234 35.22 -10.89 5.19
CA GLY A 234 34.71 -9.91 6.14
C GLY A 234 33.98 -8.77 5.44
N LYS A 235 34.60 -8.16 4.41
CA LYS A 235 33.99 -7.10 3.60
C LYS A 235 32.73 -7.60 2.87
N ALA A 236 32.79 -8.83 2.35
CA ALA A 236 31.64 -9.45 1.70
C ALA A 236 30.43 -9.59 2.63
N LEU A 237 30.64 -10.07 3.85
CA LEU A 237 29.59 -10.24 4.85
C LEU A 237 29.01 -8.89 5.32
N VAL A 238 29.84 -7.85 5.41
CA VAL A 238 29.39 -6.49 5.73
C VAL A 238 28.41 -5.97 4.66
N GLU A 239 28.73 -6.14 3.38
CA GLU A 239 27.83 -5.71 2.31
C GLU A 239 26.50 -6.48 2.28
N LEU A 240 26.52 -7.79 2.58
CA LEU A 240 25.29 -8.57 2.73
C LEU A 240 24.46 -8.10 3.93
N GLU A 241 25.09 -7.76 5.05
CA GLU A 241 24.38 -7.26 6.23
C GLU A 241 23.68 -5.93 5.94
N VAL A 242 24.30 -5.04 5.16
CA VAL A 242 23.63 -3.81 4.67
C VAL A 242 22.37 -4.13 3.87
N LEU A 243 22.40 -5.16 3.01
CA LEU A 243 21.23 -5.59 2.24
C LEU A 243 20.13 -6.20 3.12
N ILE A 244 20.51 -6.95 4.15
CA ILE A 244 19.60 -7.59 5.10
C ILE A 244 18.89 -6.56 5.98
N GLN A 245 19.61 -5.55 6.45
CA GLN A 245 19.08 -4.52 7.36
C GLN A 245 18.28 -3.42 6.64
N ARG A 246 18.34 -3.38 5.31
CA ARG A 246 17.68 -2.34 4.51
C ARG A 246 16.16 -2.38 4.70
N PRO A 247 15.50 -1.25 5.04
CA PRO A 247 14.05 -1.15 5.13
C PRO A 247 13.36 -1.48 3.81
N HIS A 248 12.09 -1.89 3.89
CA HIS A 248 11.21 -2.16 2.74
C HIS A 248 11.67 -3.24 1.76
N GLN A 249 12.72 -4.00 2.10
CA GLN A 249 13.16 -5.12 1.29
C GLN A 249 12.09 -6.22 1.21
N PRO A 250 11.86 -6.82 0.03
CA PRO A 250 11.05 -8.01 -0.08
C PRO A 250 11.62 -9.15 0.77
N LEU A 251 10.76 -9.83 1.55
CA LEU A 251 11.19 -10.90 2.46
C LEU A 251 11.95 -12.02 1.75
N GLN A 252 11.59 -12.31 0.48
CA GLN A 252 12.32 -13.25 -0.37
C GLN A 252 13.79 -12.86 -0.57
N ASN A 253 14.08 -11.57 -0.77
CA ASN A 253 15.44 -11.07 -0.96
C ASN A 253 16.23 -11.17 0.36
N VAL A 254 15.61 -10.77 1.49
CA VAL A 254 16.23 -10.90 2.81
C VAL A 254 16.60 -12.36 3.11
N ALA A 255 15.68 -13.31 2.84
CA ALA A 255 15.94 -14.73 2.99
C ALA A 255 17.10 -15.20 2.10
N ARG A 256 17.15 -14.75 0.83
CA ARG A 256 18.25 -15.06 -0.10
C ARG A 256 19.59 -14.56 0.43
N TYR A 257 19.66 -13.33 0.96
CA TYR A 257 20.87 -12.76 1.53
C TYR A 257 21.33 -13.49 2.79
N ILE A 258 20.39 -13.85 3.66
CA ILE A 258 20.67 -14.64 4.87
C ILE A 258 21.24 -16.02 4.51
N MET A 259 20.62 -16.73 3.54
CA MET A 259 21.12 -18.02 3.09
C MET A 259 22.54 -17.91 2.54
N ARG A 260 22.81 -16.90 1.69
CA ARG A 260 24.15 -16.69 1.16
C ARG A 260 25.16 -16.34 2.26
N SER A 261 24.79 -15.47 3.20
CA SER A 261 25.64 -15.12 4.33
C SER A 261 25.99 -16.36 5.16
N SER A 262 25.02 -17.25 5.41
CA SER A 262 25.27 -18.53 6.09
C SER A 262 26.25 -19.39 5.30
N ASP A 263 26.04 -19.57 4.00
CA ASP A 263 26.92 -20.40 3.16
C ASP A 263 28.36 -19.88 3.13
N TRP A 264 28.52 -18.57 3.05
CA TRP A 264 29.84 -17.92 3.09
C TRP A 264 30.52 -18.06 4.45
N ARG A 265 29.77 -17.94 5.55
CA ARG A 265 30.29 -18.19 6.90
C ARG A 265 30.76 -19.63 7.09
N LEU A 266 30.00 -20.61 6.59
CA LEU A 266 30.43 -22.01 6.61
C LEU A 266 31.73 -22.25 5.83
N LYS A 267 31.88 -21.62 4.66
CA LYS A 267 33.11 -21.74 3.84
C LYS A 267 34.36 -21.22 4.55
N ILE A 268 34.21 -20.18 5.38
CA ILE A 268 35.33 -19.62 6.16
C ILE A 268 35.48 -20.27 7.56
N GLY A 269 34.72 -21.33 7.85
CA GLY A 269 34.77 -22.06 9.12
C GLY A 269 33.97 -21.45 10.27
N ASP A 270 33.27 -20.33 10.05
CA ASP A 270 32.42 -19.66 11.04
C ASP A 270 31.04 -20.35 11.16
N LYS A 271 31.03 -21.55 11.74
CA LYS A 271 29.79 -22.31 11.96
C LYS A 271 28.83 -21.62 12.92
N GLU A 272 29.36 -21.00 13.98
CA GLU A 272 28.55 -20.31 14.98
C GLU A 272 27.85 -19.11 14.36
N GLY A 273 28.57 -18.28 13.60
CA GLY A 273 27.99 -17.17 12.90
C GLY A 273 26.98 -17.60 11.83
N ALA A 274 27.21 -18.71 11.13
CA ALA A 274 26.22 -19.26 10.19
C ALA A 274 24.92 -19.64 10.89
N ARG A 275 24.99 -20.31 12.05
CA ARG A 275 23.80 -20.65 12.85
C ARG A 275 23.09 -19.41 13.35
N ALA A 276 23.85 -18.45 13.89
CA ALA A 276 23.30 -17.23 14.47
C ALA A 276 22.49 -16.40 13.44
N CYS A 277 22.98 -16.28 12.20
CA CYS A 277 22.28 -15.49 11.18
C CYS A 277 20.95 -16.14 10.74
N LEU A 278 20.92 -17.47 10.58
CA LEU A 278 19.70 -18.22 10.27
C LEU A 278 18.68 -18.16 11.40
N GLN A 279 19.13 -18.34 12.65
CA GLN A 279 18.28 -18.25 13.84
C GLN A 279 17.64 -16.86 13.99
N ARG A 280 18.42 -15.79 13.77
CA ARG A 280 17.91 -14.41 13.78
C ARG A 280 16.77 -14.22 12.79
N PHE A 281 16.90 -14.76 11.57
CA PHE A 281 15.84 -14.67 10.56
C PHE A 281 14.58 -15.46 10.96
N ILE A 282 14.73 -16.69 11.45
CA ILE A 282 13.59 -17.52 11.90
C ILE A 282 12.86 -16.84 13.07
N ALA A 283 13.60 -16.27 14.02
CA ALA A 283 13.02 -15.56 15.16
C ALA A 283 12.23 -14.32 14.73
N ALA A 284 12.72 -13.58 13.72
CA ALA A 284 12.03 -12.41 13.19
C ALA A 284 10.80 -12.77 12.32
N HIS A 285 10.80 -13.93 11.66
CA HIS A 285 9.79 -14.31 10.67
C HIS A 285 9.28 -15.76 10.84
N PRO A 286 8.77 -16.15 12.02
CA PRO A 286 8.52 -17.55 12.37
C PRO A 286 7.47 -18.22 11.47
N ASN A 287 6.48 -17.49 10.95
CA ASN A 287 5.38 -18.07 10.17
C ASN A 287 5.54 -17.88 8.65
N SER A 288 6.73 -17.51 8.18
CA SER A 288 6.98 -17.29 6.75
C SER A 288 7.40 -18.57 6.05
N ALA A 289 6.94 -18.79 4.81
CA ALA A 289 7.40 -19.90 3.97
C ALA A 289 8.93 -19.88 3.73
N HIS A 290 9.54 -18.70 3.82
CA HIS A 290 11.00 -18.55 3.74
C HIS A 290 11.70 -19.05 5.00
N ALA A 291 11.06 -18.98 6.17
CA ALA A 291 11.62 -19.51 7.41
C ALA A 291 11.70 -21.04 7.40
N ASP A 292 10.78 -21.74 6.72
CA ASP A 292 10.86 -23.20 6.57
C ASP A 292 12.15 -23.62 5.87
N ARG A 293 12.46 -23.00 4.72
CA ARG A 293 13.73 -23.26 4.01
C ARG A 293 14.96 -22.92 4.86
N VAL A 294 14.89 -21.86 5.65
CA VAL A 294 15.98 -21.46 6.56
C VAL A 294 16.13 -22.45 7.73
N ARG A 295 15.05 -23.03 8.23
CA ARG A 295 15.08 -24.12 9.23
C ARG A 295 15.74 -25.36 8.68
N ASP A 296 15.36 -25.78 7.47
CA ASP A 296 15.97 -26.95 6.80
C ASP A 296 17.48 -26.75 6.63
N ARG A 297 17.92 -25.52 6.35
CA ARG A 297 19.36 -25.22 6.29
C ARG A 297 20.02 -25.31 7.66
N LEU A 298 19.35 -24.83 8.71
CA LEU A 298 19.87 -24.83 10.08
C LEU A 298 20.01 -26.25 10.65
N THR A 299 19.09 -27.18 10.33
CA THR A 299 19.19 -28.58 10.75
C THR A 299 20.43 -29.24 10.16
N VAL A 300 20.68 -29.06 8.87
CA VAL A 300 21.88 -29.57 8.17
C VAL A 300 23.19 -29.04 8.76
N ILE A 301 23.20 -27.83 9.34
CA ILE A 301 24.40 -27.27 9.99
C ILE A 301 24.60 -27.80 11.41
N ASN A 302 23.53 -28.30 12.05
CA ASN A 302 23.57 -28.86 13.39
C ASN A 302 23.96 -30.35 13.42
N GLU A 303 23.74 -31.06 12.32
CA GLU A 303 24.27 -32.41 12.05
C GLU A 303 25.79 -32.39 11.80
#